data_AF-A0A925XHV8-F1
#
_entry.id   AF-A0A925XHV8-F1
#
_cell.length_a   1.000
_cell.length_b   1.000
_cell.length_c   1.000
_cell.angle_alpha   90.00
_cell.angle_beta   90.00
_cell.angle_gamma   90.00
#
_symmetry.space_group_name_H-M   'P 1'
#
loop_
_entity.id
_entity.type
_entity.pdbx_description
1 polymer ?
#
loop_
_entity_poly.entity_id
_entity_poly.type
_entity_poly.pdbx_seq_one_letter_code
_entity_poly.pdbx_strand_id
1 'polypeptide(L)'
;MSFSGFGLALKAAQSDIFKLCKLLNFVPTKQQADLFRLVQENTFARPDDKKKGIFCKSGQGPGKTASSTVVAIFRTLQDLNEQTLVTAPTMRQVKDVWMTELSRTVARADPAFQRIVRVDSTKMTICGQKKWGIFTATSTRPENLQGYHSKGLTVLLDEASGILRPIWHTVKGTTTGPENMILAIGNPNDRDTEFFDAFNKDSGLYHTLTWSAEDSPNVSKKHIADMEKE
;
A
#
# COMPACT_ATOMS: atom_id res chain seq x y z
N MET A 1 -14.90 11.82 20.29
CA MET A 1 -14.63 13.05 19.52
C MET A 1 -15.96 13.63 19.05
N SER A 2 -16.18 14.95 19.15
CA SER A 2 -17.36 15.60 18.55
C SER A 2 -17.28 15.53 17.01
N PHE A 3 -18.40 15.70 16.30
CA PHE A 3 -18.41 15.71 14.82
C PHE A 3 -17.46 16.77 14.22
N SER A 4 -17.35 17.95 14.87
CA SER A 4 -16.40 19.00 14.47
C SER A 4 -14.93 18.60 14.67
N GLY A 5 -14.62 17.89 15.77
CA GLY A 5 -13.27 17.41 16.04
C GLY A 5 -12.83 16.32 15.05
N PHE A 6 -13.73 15.43 14.65
CA PHE A 6 -13.41 14.38 13.68
C PHE A 6 -13.12 14.94 12.28
N GLY A 7 -13.90 15.93 11.82
CA GLY A 7 -13.63 16.57 10.53
C GLY A 7 -12.24 17.20 10.46
N LEU A 8 -11.77 17.82 11.55
CA LEU A 8 -10.42 18.35 11.65
C LEU A 8 -9.35 17.24 11.67
N ALA A 9 -9.59 16.16 12.42
CA ALA A 9 -8.68 15.02 12.47
C ALA A 9 -8.55 14.34 11.09
N LEU A 10 -9.64 14.21 10.34
CA LEU A 10 -9.63 13.65 8.99
C LEU A 10 -8.86 14.54 8.01
N LYS A 11 -9.04 15.86 8.05
CA LYS A 11 -8.24 16.81 7.24
C LYS A 11 -6.74 16.76 7.58
N ALA A 12 -6.41 16.60 8.86
CA ALA A 12 -5.03 16.40 9.29
C ALA A 12 -4.47 15.06 8.76
N ALA A 13 -5.25 13.99 8.80
CA ALA A 13 -4.87 12.69 8.25
C ALA A 13 -4.70 12.69 6.72
N GLN A 14 -5.46 13.53 6.01
CA GLN A 14 -5.32 13.72 4.56
C GLN A 14 -4.00 14.40 4.19
N SER A 15 -3.54 15.35 5.02
CA SER A 15 -2.34 16.16 4.76
C SER A 15 -1.05 15.56 5.32
N ASP A 16 -1.15 14.66 6.29
CA ASP A 16 0.00 14.05 6.95
C ASP A 16 -0.30 12.58 7.31
N ILE A 17 0.42 11.66 6.68
CA ILE A 17 0.24 10.22 6.88
C ILE A 17 0.53 9.79 8.33
N PHE A 18 1.36 10.53 9.08
CA PHE A 18 1.58 10.25 10.49
C PHE A 18 0.41 10.68 11.37
N LYS A 19 -0.38 11.67 10.94
CA LYS A 19 -1.68 11.97 11.58
C LYS A 19 -2.70 10.89 11.25
N LEU A 20 -2.66 10.34 10.04
CA LEU A 20 -3.44 9.14 9.71
C LEU A 20 -3.04 7.96 10.60
N CYS A 21 -1.75 7.70 10.81
CA CYS A 21 -1.30 6.66 11.74
C CYS A 21 -1.92 6.82 13.13
N LYS A 22 -1.99 8.04 13.67
CA LYS A 22 -2.69 8.31 14.94
C LYS A 22 -4.18 7.98 14.87
N LEU A 23 -4.86 8.36 13.79
CA LEU A 23 -6.26 8.02 13.56
C LEU A 23 -6.49 6.51 13.47
N LEU A 24 -5.55 5.77 12.89
CA LEU A 24 -5.60 4.31 12.75
C LEU A 24 -5.09 3.56 13.99
N ASN A 25 -4.65 4.28 15.04
CA ASN A 25 -3.95 3.72 16.20
C ASN A 25 -2.79 2.80 15.79
N PHE A 26 -2.00 3.26 14.80
CA PHE A 26 -0.87 2.57 14.24
C PHE A 26 0.42 3.29 14.64
N VAL A 27 1.35 2.59 15.26
CA VAL A 27 2.68 3.13 15.62
C VAL A 27 3.71 2.52 14.68
N PRO A 28 4.25 3.28 13.70
CA PRO A 28 5.19 2.74 12.73
C PRO A 28 6.55 2.44 13.37
N THR A 29 7.18 1.36 12.93
CA THR A 29 8.62 1.18 13.11
C THR A 29 9.39 2.18 12.26
N LYS A 30 10.72 2.30 12.47
CA LYS A 30 11.56 3.20 11.67
C LYS A 30 11.43 2.91 10.16
N GLN A 31 11.54 1.64 9.77
CA GLN A 31 11.46 1.22 8.37
C GLN A 31 10.09 1.54 7.75
N GLN A 32 9.00 1.34 8.50
CA GLN A 32 7.65 1.71 8.07
C GLN A 32 7.48 3.23 7.94
N ALA A 33 8.03 4.00 8.87
CA ALA A 33 8.03 5.46 8.82
C ALA A 33 8.80 5.99 7.60
N ASP A 34 9.88 5.34 7.18
CA ASP A 34 10.64 5.72 5.99
C ASP A 34 9.80 5.55 4.71
N LEU A 35 9.03 4.44 4.60
CA LEU A 35 8.03 4.27 3.53
C LEU A 35 6.96 5.36 3.59
N PHE A 36 6.43 5.67 4.77
CA PHE A 36 5.37 6.66 4.92
C PHE A 36 5.84 8.07 4.53
N ARG A 37 7.07 8.47 4.87
CA ARG A 37 7.64 9.75 4.42
C ARG A 37 7.73 9.80 2.89
N LEU A 38 8.29 8.77 2.26
CA LEU A 38 8.40 8.73 0.80
C LEU A 38 7.04 8.76 0.10
N VAL A 39 6.05 8.05 0.63
CA VAL A 39 4.67 8.08 0.09
C VAL A 39 4.07 9.47 0.18
N GLN A 40 4.24 10.14 1.33
CA GLN A 40 3.74 11.49 1.55
C GLN A 40 4.45 12.50 0.63
N GLU A 41 5.78 12.46 0.57
CA GLU A 41 6.60 13.31 -0.28
C GLU A 41 6.21 13.14 -1.75
N ASN A 42 6.12 11.90 -2.25
CA ASN A 42 5.72 11.64 -3.63
C ASN A 42 4.24 11.98 -3.91
N THR A 43 3.37 11.90 -2.89
CA THR A 43 1.96 12.31 -3.02
C THR A 43 1.83 13.80 -3.26
N PHE A 44 2.58 14.62 -2.52
CA PHE A 44 2.48 16.09 -2.56
C PHE A 44 3.54 16.79 -3.41
N ALA A 45 4.50 16.06 -3.96
CA ALA A 45 5.47 16.59 -4.92
C ALA A 45 4.79 17.18 -6.16
N ARG A 46 5.48 18.10 -6.85
CA ARG A 46 5.01 18.59 -8.14
C ARG A 46 5.08 17.44 -9.16
N PRO A 47 4.21 17.41 -10.19
CA PRO A 47 4.17 16.33 -11.17
C PRO A 47 5.55 15.94 -11.76
N ASP A 48 6.41 16.91 -12.07
CA ASP A 48 7.73 16.67 -12.66
C ASP A 48 8.75 16.08 -11.67
N ASP A 49 8.51 16.25 -10.37
CA ASP A 49 9.38 15.73 -9.30
C ASP A 49 8.93 14.33 -8.83
N LYS A 50 7.76 13.85 -9.27
CA LYS A 50 7.21 12.55 -8.86
C LYS A 50 7.92 11.41 -9.57
N LYS A 51 8.22 10.36 -8.81
CA LYS A 51 8.56 9.05 -9.38
C LYS A 51 7.29 8.24 -9.62
N LYS A 52 7.37 7.32 -10.60
CA LYS A 52 6.23 6.48 -11.03
C LYS A 52 5.70 5.56 -9.93
N GLY A 53 6.51 5.29 -8.91
CA GLY A 53 6.12 4.42 -7.82
C GLY A 53 7.19 4.25 -6.76
N ILE A 54 6.80 3.53 -5.71
CA ILE A 54 7.62 3.23 -4.54
C ILE A 54 7.64 1.70 -4.39
N PHE A 55 8.84 1.14 -4.34
CA PHE A 55 9.09 -0.29 -4.32
C PHE A 55 9.83 -0.65 -3.05
N CYS A 56 9.34 -1.63 -2.29
CA CYS A 56 9.94 -2.04 -1.02
C CYS A 56 10.17 -3.55 -0.99
N LYS A 57 11.44 -3.97 -1.02
CA LYS A 57 11.82 -5.36 -0.81
C LYS A 57 12.16 -5.59 0.66
N SER A 58 11.73 -6.71 1.21
CA SER A 58 12.07 -7.12 2.59
C SER A 58 11.93 -8.62 2.76
N GLY A 59 12.55 -9.19 3.79
CA GLY A 59 12.18 -10.51 4.29
C GLY A 59 10.80 -10.54 4.97
N GLN A 60 10.44 -11.69 5.56
CA GLN A 60 9.20 -11.86 6.31
C GLN A 60 9.30 -11.19 7.70
N GLY A 61 8.20 -10.57 8.16
CA GLY A 61 8.10 -10.05 9.54
C GLY A 61 8.22 -8.53 9.74
N PRO A 62 8.99 -7.75 8.94
CA PRO A 62 9.08 -6.28 9.08
C PRO A 62 7.78 -5.49 8.96
N GLY A 63 6.67 -6.11 8.54
CA GLY A 63 5.35 -5.47 8.50
C GLY A 63 5.06 -4.71 7.21
N LYS A 64 5.54 -5.22 6.06
CA LYS A 64 5.28 -4.64 4.73
C LYS A 64 3.79 -4.54 4.44
N THR A 65 3.04 -5.65 4.57
CA THR A 65 1.60 -5.71 4.29
C THR A 65 0.83 -4.71 5.15
N ALA A 66 1.07 -4.68 6.47
CA ALA A 66 0.45 -3.72 7.38
C ALA A 66 0.78 -2.26 7.04
N SER A 67 1.97 -1.98 6.53
CA SER A 67 2.31 -0.62 6.06
C SER A 67 1.55 -0.26 4.80
N SER A 68 1.38 -1.22 3.90
CA SER A 68 0.69 -1.02 2.64
C SER A 68 -0.82 -0.75 2.83
N THR A 69 -1.45 -1.27 3.90
CA THR A 69 -2.85 -0.94 4.23
C THR A 69 -2.99 0.52 4.67
N VAL A 70 -2.07 1.04 5.48
CA VAL A 70 -2.02 2.46 5.87
C VAL A 70 -1.84 3.35 4.64
N VAL A 71 -0.93 2.98 3.73
CA VAL A 71 -0.71 3.73 2.49
C VAL A 71 -1.96 3.71 1.60
N ALA A 72 -2.62 2.55 1.45
CA ALA A 72 -3.85 2.46 0.68
C ALA A 72 -4.97 3.34 1.25
N ILE A 73 -5.12 3.39 2.57
CA ILE A 73 -6.05 4.30 3.23
C ILE A 73 -5.64 5.76 2.96
N PHE A 74 -4.38 6.11 3.14
CA PHE A 74 -3.88 7.47 2.92
C PHE A 74 -4.17 7.96 1.50
N ARG A 75 -3.89 7.14 0.49
CA ARG A 75 -4.09 7.46 -0.93
C ARG A 75 -5.57 7.61 -1.29
N THR A 76 -6.44 6.74 -0.77
CA THR A 76 -7.88 6.85 -1.02
C THR A 76 -8.52 8.04 -0.33
N LEU A 77 -7.91 8.61 0.70
CA LEU A 77 -8.43 9.80 1.37
C LEU A 77 -8.10 11.12 0.66
N GLN A 78 -7.27 11.12 -0.39
CA GLN A 78 -6.78 12.36 -1.00
C GLN A 78 -7.86 13.16 -1.75
N ASP A 79 -8.84 12.49 -2.34
CA ASP A 79 -9.98 13.14 -3.01
C ASP A 79 -11.22 12.23 -3.00
N LEU A 80 -12.39 12.81 -3.29
CA LEU A 80 -13.63 12.07 -3.47
C LEU A 80 -13.52 11.15 -4.69
N ASN A 81 -13.98 9.92 -4.54
CA ASN A 81 -13.91 8.88 -5.58
C ASN A 81 -12.48 8.40 -5.91
N GLU A 82 -11.49 8.69 -5.07
CA GLU A 82 -10.17 8.08 -5.22
C GLU A 82 -10.21 6.57 -5.00
N GLN A 83 -9.41 5.88 -5.81
CA GLN A 83 -9.35 4.42 -5.81
C GLN A 83 -7.93 3.95 -5.52
N THR A 84 -7.82 2.95 -4.66
CA THR A 84 -6.62 2.12 -4.59
C THR A 84 -6.99 0.70 -5.01
N LEU A 85 -6.33 0.21 -6.04
CA LEU A 85 -6.45 -1.17 -6.50
C LEU A 85 -5.37 -2.01 -5.85
N VAL A 86 -5.77 -3.09 -5.18
CA VAL A 86 -4.85 -4.03 -4.52
C VAL A 86 -4.84 -5.33 -5.29
N THR A 87 -3.65 -5.83 -5.57
CA THR A 87 -3.45 -7.13 -6.19
C THR A 87 -2.32 -7.90 -5.53
N ALA A 88 -2.34 -9.21 -5.72
CA ALA A 88 -1.32 -10.16 -5.30
C ALA A 88 -1.38 -11.36 -6.27
N PRO A 89 -0.37 -12.26 -6.27
CA PRO A 89 -0.31 -13.39 -7.20
C PRO A 89 -1.58 -14.24 -7.23
N THR A 90 -2.26 -14.37 -6.08
CA THR A 90 -3.53 -15.11 -5.96
C THR A 90 -4.60 -14.29 -5.23
N MET A 91 -5.88 -14.48 -5.58
CA MET A 91 -7.00 -13.87 -4.83
C MET A 91 -6.99 -14.31 -3.36
N ARG A 92 -6.53 -15.54 -3.11
CA ARG A 92 -6.42 -16.07 -1.75
C ARG A 92 -5.47 -15.23 -0.91
N GLN A 93 -4.29 -14.87 -1.43
CA GLN A 93 -3.38 -13.96 -0.72
C GLN A 93 -4.02 -12.60 -0.47
N VAL A 94 -4.72 -12.03 -1.46
CA VAL A 94 -5.42 -10.75 -1.28
C VAL A 94 -6.46 -10.83 -0.16
N LYS A 95 -7.29 -11.88 -0.14
CA LYS A 95 -8.36 -12.04 0.86
C LYS A 95 -7.84 -12.43 2.24
N ASP A 96 -7.04 -13.49 2.30
CA ASP A 96 -6.63 -14.13 3.56
C ASP A 96 -5.55 -13.32 4.27
N VAL A 97 -4.68 -12.62 3.52
CA VAL A 97 -3.57 -11.85 4.07
C VAL A 97 -3.88 -10.36 4.05
N TRP A 98 -3.99 -9.76 2.87
CA TRP A 98 -4.04 -8.30 2.75
C TRP A 98 -5.34 -7.69 3.30
N MET A 99 -6.50 -8.23 2.90
CA MET A 99 -7.81 -7.75 3.39
C MET A 99 -8.02 -8.04 4.88
N THR A 100 -7.49 -9.15 5.39
CA THR A 100 -7.46 -9.44 6.83
C THR A 100 -6.66 -8.36 7.58
N GLU A 101 -5.50 -7.97 7.06
CA GLU A 101 -4.67 -6.94 7.68
C GLU A 101 -5.31 -5.55 7.59
N LEU A 102 -5.96 -5.22 6.47
CA LEU A 102 -6.75 -4.00 6.33
C LEU A 102 -7.89 -3.98 7.37
N SER A 103 -8.62 -5.08 7.50
CA SER A 103 -9.72 -5.20 8.46
C SER A 103 -9.24 -4.99 9.89
N ARG A 104 -8.08 -5.56 10.26
CA ARG A 104 -7.44 -5.34 11.57
C ARG A 104 -7.01 -3.89 11.77
N THR A 105 -6.46 -3.26 10.74
CA THR A 105 -6.04 -1.85 10.76
C THR A 105 -7.24 -0.95 11.02
N VAL A 106 -8.35 -1.14 10.28
CA VAL A 106 -9.59 -0.36 10.46
C VAL A 106 -10.24 -0.62 11.81
N ALA A 107 -10.26 -1.86 12.29
CA ALA A 107 -10.86 -2.20 13.59
C ALA A 107 -10.18 -1.52 14.79
N ARG A 108 -8.91 -1.10 14.65
CA ARG A 108 -8.15 -0.37 15.67
C ARG A 108 -8.28 1.16 15.56
N ALA A 109 -8.83 1.66 14.45
CA ALA A 109 -8.92 3.09 14.18
C ALA A 109 -9.90 3.81 15.12
N ASP A 110 -9.85 5.15 15.13
CA ASP A 110 -10.81 5.98 15.84
C ASP A 110 -12.27 5.58 15.47
N PRO A 111 -13.19 5.44 16.44
CA PRO A 111 -14.56 5.01 16.17
C PRO A 111 -15.30 5.86 15.14
N ALA A 112 -14.98 7.16 15.01
CA ALA A 112 -15.57 8.01 13.99
C ALA A 112 -15.07 7.67 12.58
N PHE A 113 -13.80 7.25 12.44
CA PHE A 113 -13.27 6.72 11.18
C PHE A 113 -13.95 5.39 10.80
N GLN A 114 -14.12 4.50 11.78
CA GLN A 114 -14.81 3.22 11.56
C GLN A 114 -16.26 3.40 11.07
N ARG A 115 -16.94 4.51 11.43
CA ARG A 115 -18.31 4.79 10.99
C ARG A 115 -18.41 5.21 9.54
N ILE A 116 -17.37 5.83 8.98
CA ILE A 116 -17.36 6.25 7.58
C ILE A 116 -16.82 5.17 6.65
N VAL A 117 -16.16 4.14 7.18
CA VAL A 117 -15.58 3.06 6.38
C VAL A 117 -16.42 1.79 6.46
N ARG A 118 -16.56 1.08 5.33
CA ARG A 118 -17.11 -0.28 5.27
C ARG A 118 -16.11 -1.20 4.60
N VAL A 119 -15.64 -2.21 5.32
CA VAL A 119 -14.74 -3.26 4.81
C VAL A 119 -15.55 -4.55 4.63
N ASP A 120 -15.44 -5.18 3.47
CA ASP A 120 -15.91 -6.55 3.20
C ASP A 120 -14.74 -7.44 2.77
N SER A 121 -15.02 -8.67 2.29
CA SER A 121 -13.97 -9.62 1.91
C SER A 121 -13.16 -9.23 0.67
N THR A 122 -13.57 -8.21 -0.08
CA THR A 122 -12.99 -7.83 -1.37
C THR A 122 -12.77 -6.34 -1.56
N LYS A 123 -13.31 -5.48 -0.69
CA LYS A 123 -13.14 -4.03 -0.82
C LYS A 123 -13.34 -3.31 0.50
N MET A 124 -12.93 -2.04 0.48
CA MET A 124 -13.27 -1.03 1.46
C MET A 124 -13.93 0.14 0.74
N THR A 125 -15.09 0.61 1.22
CA THR A 125 -15.74 1.83 0.71
C THR A 125 -15.79 2.91 1.78
N ILE A 126 -15.77 4.17 1.34
CA ILE A 126 -15.78 5.36 2.22
C ILE A 126 -17.10 6.11 2.03
N CYS A 127 -17.75 6.49 3.13
CA CYS A 127 -19.02 7.21 3.18
C CYS A 127 -20.15 6.57 2.35
N GLY A 128 -20.15 5.24 2.20
CA GLY A 128 -21.11 4.51 1.37
C GLY A 128 -20.96 4.71 -0.14
N GLN A 129 -19.91 5.41 -0.60
CA GLN A 129 -19.69 5.69 -2.01
C GLN A 129 -19.05 4.49 -2.72
N LYS A 130 -19.72 3.98 -3.77
CA LYS A 130 -19.30 2.75 -4.46
C LYS A 130 -17.96 2.84 -5.18
N LYS A 131 -17.54 4.05 -5.56
CA LYS A 131 -16.29 4.30 -6.31
C LYS A 131 -15.18 4.89 -5.45
N TRP A 132 -15.41 5.13 -4.16
CA TRP A 132 -14.42 5.72 -3.26
C TRP A 132 -13.92 4.71 -2.26
N GLY A 133 -12.63 4.35 -2.35
CA GLY A 133 -11.99 3.42 -1.42
C GLY A 133 -11.05 2.42 -2.09
N ILE A 134 -10.90 1.26 -1.47
CA ILE A 134 -9.92 0.24 -1.84
C ILE A 134 -10.64 -0.94 -2.47
N PHE A 135 -10.14 -1.41 -3.61
CA PHE A 135 -10.74 -2.50 -4.37
C PHE A 135 -9.69 -3.57 -4.63
N THR A 136 -10.11 -4.84 -4.67
CA THR A 136 -9.19 -5.95 -4.93
C THR A 136 -9.39 -6.54 -6.33
N ALA A 137 -8.29 -6.97 -6.92
CA ALA A 137 -8.28 -7.73 -8.18
C ALA A 137 -7.17 -8.78 -8.14
N THR A 138 -7.33 -9.89 -8.88
CA THR A 138 -6.22 -10.83 -9.06
C THR A 138 -5.29 -10.38 -10.16
N SER A 139 -4.02 -10.73 -10.02
CA SER A 139 -3.01 -10.61 -11.07
C SER A 139 -2.94 -11.86 -11.95
N THR A 140 -4.03 -12.61 -12.10
CA THR A 140 -4.04 -13.81 -12.95
C THR A 140 -4.29 -13.48 -14.42
N ARG A 141 -4.94 -12.35 -14.69
CA ARG A 141 -5.32 -11.90 -16.03
C ARG A 141 -5.24 -10.37 -16.11
N PRO A 142 -4.61 -9.80 -17.14
CA PRO A 142 -4.56 -8.35 -17.38
C PRO A 142 -5.92 -7.65 -17.26
N GLU A 143 -6.98 -8.27 -17.79
CA GLU A 143 -8.31 -7.68 -17.89
C GLU A 143 -8.91 -7.34 -16.52
N ASN A 144 -8.49 -8.05 -15.47
CA ASN A 144 -8.97 -7.83 -14.10
C ASN A 144 -8.50 -6.49 -13.50
N LEU A 145 -7.46 -5.87 -14.07
CA LEU A 145 -6.93 -4.58 -13.64
C LEU A 145 -7.44 -3.42 -14.50
N GLN A 146 -8.23 -3.70 -15.52
CA GLN A 146 -8.82 -2.69 -16.40
C GLN A 146 -10.10 -2.09 -15.79
N GLY A 147 -10.45 -0.87 -16.19
CA GLY A 147 -11.68 -0.21 -15.76
C GLY A 147 -11.62 0.54 -14.43
N TYR A 148 -10.51 0.44 -13.70
CA TYR A 148 -10.23 1.30 -12.55
C TYR A 148 -9.60 2.61 -13.03
N HIS A 149 -10.22 3.73 -12.68
CA HIS A 149 -9.74 5.05 -13.03
C HIS A 149 -10.21 6.06 -11.97
N SER A 150 -9.24 6.73 -11.37
CA SER A 150 -9.42 7.91 -10.52
C SER A 150 -8.23 8.83 -10.74
N LYS A 151 -8.37 10.10 -10.35
CA LYS A 151 -7.37 11.13 -10.63
C LYS A 151 -5.99 10.74 -10.09
N GLY A 152 -5.93 10.24 -8.86
CA GLY A 152 -4.74 9.79 -8.14
C GLY A 152 -4.72 8.28 -7.91
N LEU A 153 -5.18 7.50 -8.90
CA LEU A 153 -5.27 6.04 -8.82
C LEU A 153 -3.95 5.44 -8.32
N THR A 154 -4.05 4.66 -7.24
CA THR A 154 -2.91 3.91 -6.72
C THR A 154 -3.08 2.43 -7.02
N VAL A 155 -2.07 1.78 -7.58
CA VAL A 155 -2.04 0.32 -7.74
C VAL A 155 -1.02 -0.27 -6.78
N LEU A 156 -1.49 -1.10 -5.85
CA LEU A 156 -0.71 -1.75 -4.82
C LEU A 156 -0.53 -3.23 -5.19
N LEU A 157 0.72 -3.67 -5.33
CA LEU A 157 1.09 -5.05 -5.58
C LEU A 157 1.73 -5.64 -4.32
N ASP A 158 1.01 -6.52 -3.64
CA ASP A 158 1.54 -7.33 -2.53
C ASP A 158 2.15 -8.62 -3.08
N GLU A 159 3.22 -9.10 -2.45
CA GLU A 159 4.07 -10.18 -2.98
C GLU A 159 4.45 -9.97 -4.46
N ALA A 160 4.93 -8.76 -4.76
CA ALA A 160 5.18 -8.25 -6.12
C ALA A 160 6.17 -9.09 -6.96
N SER A 161 7.06 -9.86 -6.32
CA SER A 161 7.95 -10.80 -7.00
C SER A 161 7.24 -12.03 -7.57
N GLY A 162 6.00 -12.32 -7.17
CA GLY A 162 5.19 -13.38 -7.76
C GLY A 162 4.28 -12.92 -8.89
N ILE A 163 4.36 -11.64 -9.29
CA ILE A 163 3.49 -11.05 -10.31
C ILE A 163 4.14 -11.14 -11.68
N LEU A 164 3.44 -11.74 -12.64
CA LEU A 164 3.93 -11.95 -14.01
C LEU A 164 4.05 -10.63 -14.80
N ARG A 165 5.05 -10.55 -15.68
CA ARG A 165 5.33 -9.37 -16.54
C ARG A 165 4.11 -8.79 -17.31
N PRO A 166 3.22 -9.60 -17.91
CA PRO A 166 2.04 -9.07 -18.60
C PRO A 166 1.11 -8.26 -17.70
N ILE A 167 1.04 -8.60 -16.41
CA ILE A 167 0.27 -7.85 -15.42
C ILE A 167 0.93 -6.51 -15.15
N TRP A 168 2.25 -6.49 -14.99
CA TRP A 168 3.00 -5.24 -14.81
C TRP A 168 2.83 -4.27 -15.98
N HIS A 169 2.83 -4.78 -17.22
CA HIS A 169 2.55 -3.95 -18.39
C HIS A 169 1.16 -3.29 -18.29
N THR A 170 0.17 -4.05 -17.82
CA THR A 170 -1.19 -3.53 -17.61
C THR A 170 -1.22 -2.48 -16.50
N VAL A 171 -0.58 -2.75 -15.36
CA VAL A 171 -0.47 -1.78 -14.26
C VAL A 171 0.16 -0.48 -14.73
N LYS A 172 1.28 -0.55 -15.45
CA LYS A 172 1.97 0.62 -16.01
C LYS A 172 1.09 1.37 -17.02
N GLY A 173 0.29 0.65 -17.82
CA GLY A 173 -0.66 1.24 -18.77
C GLY A 173 -1.85 1.94 -18.09
N THR A 174 -2.29 1.46 -16.93
CA THR A 174 -3.37 2.07 -16.13
C THR A 174 -2.86 3.24 -15.27
N THR A 175 -1.58 3.25 -14.89
CA THR A 175 -0.96 4.26 -14.00
C THR A 175 -0.21 5.36 -14.77
N THR A 176 -0.89 5.99 -15.73
CA THR A 176 -0.29 7.01 -16.62
C THR A 176 -0.47 8.45 -16.16
N GLY A 177 -1.44 8.71 -15.27
CA GLY A 177 -1.69 10.05 -14.75
C GLY A 177 -0.57 10.53 -13.82
N PRO A 178 -0.32 11.86 -13.76
CA PRO A 178 0.75 12.42 -12.91
C PRO A 178 0.51 12.22 -11.41
N GLU A 179 -0.75 12.04 -11.01
CA GLU A 179 -1.12 11.79 -9.61
C GLU A 179 -1.20 10.29 -9.28
N ASN A 180 -1.06 9.42 -10.28
CA ASN A 180 -1.13 7.97 -10.10
C ASN A 180 0.16 7.47 -9.43
N MET A 181 0.04 6.36 -8.71
CA MET A 181 1.19 5.79 -8.00
C MET A 181 1.17 4.27 -8.05
N ILE A 182 2.31 3.65 -8.30
CA ILE A 182 2.53 2.23 -8.05
C ILE A 182 3.17 2.06 -6.66
N LEU A 183 2.58 1.22 -5.81
CA LEU A 183 3.24 0.73 -4.60
C LEU A 183 3.47 -0.78 -4.76
N ALA A 184 4.73 -1.22 -4.72
CA ALA A 184 5.05 -2.64 -4.82
C ALA A 184 5.82 -3.10 -3.60
N ILE A 185 5.34 -4.16 -2.94
CA ILE A 185 5.98 -4.76 -1.78
C ILE A 185 6.16 -6.26 -1.99
N GLY A 186 7.24 -6.84 -1.48
CA GLY A 186 7.44 -8.28 -1.59
C GLY A 186 8.80 -8.76 -1.10
N ASN A 187 8.96 -10.08 -1.04
CA ASN A 187 10.26 -10.71 -0.85
C ASN A 187 10.97 -10.80 -2.22
N PRO A 188 12.28 -10.50 -2.34
CA PRO A 188 12.99 -10.49 -3.62
C PRO A 188 13.36 -11.91 -4.10
N ASN A 189 12.35 -12.77 -4.29
CA ASN A 189 12.53 -14.21 -4.53
C ASN A 189 12.85 -14.56 -6.00
N ASP A 190 12.38 -13.74 -6.94
CA ASP A 190 12.52 -13.99 -8.38
C ASP A 190 13.20 -12.79 -9.06
N ARG A 191 14.18 -13.11 -9.91
CA ARG A 191 14.98 -12.15 -10.67
C ARG A 191 14.36 -11.83 -12.03
N ASP A 192 13.47 -12.66 -12.56
CA ASP A 192 12.78 -12.43 -13.83
C ASP A 192 11.44 -11.71 -13.64
N THR A 193 11.48 -10.56 -12.98
CA THR A 193 10.29 -9.76 -12.66
C THR A 193 10.57 -8.27 -12.79
N GLU A 194 9.54 -7.48 -13.08
CA GLU A 194 9.64 -6.01 -13.02
C GLU A 194 9.92 -5.52 -11.61
N PHE A 195 9.54 -6.29 -10.59
CA PHE A 195 9.90 -6.01 -9.21
C PHE A 195 11.43 -6.03 -9.05
N PHE A 196 12.12 -7.06 -9.56
CA PHE A 196 13.59 -7.09 -9.57
C PHE A 196 14.18 -5.95 -10.40
N ASP A 197 13.63 -5.70 -11.59
CA ASP A 197 14.11 -4.63 -12.49
C ASP A 197 14.07 -3.25 -11.83
N ALA A 198 13.03 -2.96 -11.02
CA ALA A 198 12.87 -1.70 -10.30
C ALA A 198 13.99 -1.41 -9.29
N PHE A 199 14.67 -2.43 -8.76
CA PHE A 199 15.85 -2.26 -7.89
C PHE A 199 17.18 -2.27 -8.65
N ASN A 200 17.15 -2.48 -9.97
CA ASN A 200 18.33 -2.64 -10.81
C ASN A 200 18.26 -1.67 -11.99
N LYS A 201 17.97 -2.20 -13.19
CA LYS A 201 18.00 -1.44 -14.45
C LYS A 201 17.00 -0.28 -14.50
N ASP A 202 15.89 -0.37 -13.76
CA ASP A 202 14.82 0.64 -13.72
C ASP A 202 14.87 1.52 -12.45
N SER A 203 15.92 1.44 -11.63
CA SER A 203 16.03 2.16 -10.34
C SER A 203 15.92 3.69 -10.43
N GLY A 204 16.23 4.27 -11.60
CA GLY A 204 15.99 5.69 -11.86
C GLY A 204 14.51 6.08 -11.80
N LEU A 205 13.61 5.19 -12.22
CA LEU A 205 12.17 5.45 -12.38
C LEU A 205 11.37 5.39 -11.08
N TYR A 206 11.90 4.73 -10.06
CA TYR A 206 11.18 4.38 -8.83
C TYR A 206 11.93 4.84 -7.58
N HIS A 207 11.21 5.07 -6.49
CA HIS A 207 11.83 5.06 -5.17
C HIS A 207 11.96 3.62 -4.71
N THR A 208 13.10 3.25 -4.15
CA THR A 208 13.40 1.88 -3.73
C THR A 208 13.79 1.84 -2.26
N LEU A 209 13.15 0.95 -1.51
CA LEU A 209 13.46 0.67 -0.10
C LEU A 209 13.87 -0.79 0.05
N THR A 210 14.87 -1.03 0.88
CA THR A 210 15.28 -2.38 1.31
C THR A 210 15.14 -2.44 2.82
N TRP A 211 14.33 -3.37 3.30
CA TRP A 211 14.07 -3.55 4.72
C TRP A 211 14.68 -4.84 5.25
N SER A 212 15.38 -4.74 6.36
CA SER A 212 15.98 -5.89 7.06
C SER A 212 15.05 -6.43 8.15
N ALA A 213 14.98 -7.76 8.25
CA ALA A 213 14.30 -8.44 9.36
C ALA A 213 15.03 -8.19 10.69
N GLU A 214 16.35 -8.11 10.67
CA GLU A 214 17.21 -7.86 11.84
C GLU A 214 16.98 -6.48 12.45
N ASP A 215 16.72 -5.48 11.60
CA ASP A 215 16.45 -4.10 12.01
C ASP A 215 14.99 -3.87 12.45
N SER A 216 14.16 -4.91 12.43
CA SER A 216 12.75 -4.80 12.76
C SER A 216 12.49 -5.21 14.21
N PRO A 217 11.86 -4.35 15.04
CA PRO A 217 11.43 -4.74 16.38
C PRO A 217 10.32 -5.80 16.36
N ASN A 218 9.69 -6.04 15.19
CA ASN A 218 8.63 -7.03 15.04
C ASN A 218 9.17 -8.45 14.84
N VAL A 219 10.48 -8.61 14.59
CA VAL A 219 11.11 -9.91 14.38
C VAL A 219 11.96 -10.25 15.59
N SER A 220 11.69 -11.39 16.22
CA SER A 220 12.45 -11.80 17.39
C SER A 220 13.87 -12.22 17.00
N LYS A 221 14.87 -11.82 17.80
CA LYS A 221 16.27 -12.25 17.61
C LYS A 221 16.44 -13.77 17.59
N LYS A 222 15.61 -14.49 18.35
CA LYS A 222 15.58 -15.95 18.35
C LYS A 222 15.20 -16.50 16.97
N HIS A 223 14.14 -15.96 16.36
CA HIS A 223 13.70 -16.39 15.04
C HIS A 223 14.77 -16.14 13.96
N ILE A 224 15.47 -15.01 14.03
CA ILE A 224 16.61 -14.72 13.13
C ILE A 224 17.71 -15.77 13.30
N ALA A 225 18.13 -16.03 14.54
CA ALA A 225 19.18 -17.01 14.84
C ALA A 225 18.78 -18.46 14.51
N ASP A 226 17.49 -18.80 14.51
CA ASP A 226 17.00 -20.11 14.09
C ASP A 226 17.07 -20.24 12.56
N MET A 227 16.67 -19.19 11.81
CA MET A 227 16.75 -19.15 10.35
C MET A 227 18.19 -19.14 9.81
N GLU A 228 19.16 -18.54 10.51
CA GLU A 228 20.58 -18.51 10.09
C GLU A 228 21.27 -19.88 10.17
N LYS A 229 20.69 -20.84 10.90
CA LYS A 229 21.23 -22.19 11.08
C LYS A 229 20.72 -23.18 10.04
N GLU A 230 19.71 -22.81 9.27
CA GLU A 230 19.13 -23.60 8.17
C GLU A 230 19.84 -23.30 6.84
#